data_AF-A0A4S8MWM6-F1
#
_entry.id   AF-A0A4S8MWM6-F1
#
_cell.length_a   1.000
_cell.length_b   1.000
_cell.length_c   1.000
_cell.angle_alpha   90.00
_cell.angle_beta   90.00
_cell.angle_gamma   90.00
#
_symmetry.space_group_name_H-M   'P 1'
#
loop_
_entity.id
_entity.type
_entity.pdbx_description
1 polymer ?
#
loop_
_entity_poly.entity_id
_entity_poly.type
_entity_poly.pdbx_seq_one_letter_code
_entity_poly.pdbx_strand_id
1 'polypeptide(L)'
;MTLNFQGVLSNPEKQEILVAIRSAWIDGMSMPPYLQRRLEISRSPVADVNFAHSLFRIHPLIHSFLEKRNHTPFFIWADYDTRKERKISLETGLVIDVLKQYALERTHAVSANEPTLIFIHVDLIPRIHTLSGLADRRKSLDTTFLAYGTQTTITSHFSPFQVIYPAGGILTFTAACLLKNPFQVVRKLREVALHPLWCAYIIPPVLGLAIQQFYGDKDPLKEYDKGNFPFESLLESIENGELALMRSPKPDINHASWIEEQMESLFRNRRDILEYCLSNLGLALVEDILQDLSTLHIQPIIMASYRRFVVLADDTELKFSERFKRKGFECIPVQQVNSLDLVYPTN
;
A
#
# COMPACT_ATOMS: atom_id res chain seq x y z
N MET A 1 0.57 33.46 16.42
CA MET A 1 0.04 33.18 17.78
C MET A 1 0.90 32.06 18.35
N THR A 2 1.82 32.38 19.26
CA THR A 2 2.86 31.45 19.74
C THR A 2 2.28 30.58 20.85
N LEU A 3 2.05 29.28 20.59
CA LEU A 3 1.57 28.35 21.60
C LEU A 3 2.70 28.04 22.61
N ASN A 4 2.44 28.38 23.88
CA ASN A 4 3.37 28.23 25.00
C ASN A 4 3.21 26.84 25.62
N PHE A 5 4.12 25.91 25.31
CA PHE A 5 4.07 24.50 25.75
C PHE A 5 4.63 24.24 27.17
N GLN A 6 5.02 25.27 27.94
CA GLN A 6 5.69 25.08 29.24
C GLN A 6 4.78 24.62 30.39
N GLY A 7 3.45 24.66 30.25
CA GLY A 7 2.53 24.29 31.32
C GLY A 7 2.31 22.79 31.54
N VAL A 8 2.68 21.92 30.59
CA VAL A 8 2.35 20.48 30.62
C VAL A 8 3.44 19.66 31.32
N LEU A 9 4.65 20.20 31.48
CA LEU A 9 5.83 19.47 31.98
C LEU A 9 6.06 19.57 33.49
N SER A 10 5.26 20.34 34.24
CA SER A 10 5.44 20.54 35.69
C SER A 10 4.67 19.58 36.58
N ASN A 11 3.88 18.65 36.01
CA ASN A 11 3.12 17.67 36.78
C ASN A 11 3.91 16.34 36.90
N PRO A 12 4.38 15.96 38.11
CA PRO A 12 5.18 14.75 38.34
C PRO A 12 4.47 13.46 37.92
N GLU A 13 3.15 13.37 38.16
CA GLU A 13 2.36 12.18 37.78
C GLU A 13 2.27 12.01 36.25
N LYS A 14 2.22 13.11 35.50
CA LYS A 14 2.22 13.05 34.03
C LYS A 14 3.59 12.66 33.47
N GLN A 15 4.67 13.06 34.14
CA GLN A 15 6.01 12.61 33.78
C GLN A 15 6.18 11.11 34.00
N GLU A 16 5.65 10.58 35.10
CA GLU A 16 5.71 9.14 35.41
C GLU A 16 4.95 8.29 34.37
N ILE A 17 3.76 8.76 33.93
CA ILE A 17 2.98 8.12 32.86
C ILE A 17 3.74 8.19 31.52
N LEU A 18 4.32 9.33 31.17
CA LEU A 18 5.08 9.49 29.93
C LEU A 18 6.38 8.66 29.92
N VAL A 19 7.05 8.52 31.07
CA VAL A 19 8.22 7.65 31.22
C VAL A 19 7.80 6.19 31.07
N ALA A 20 6.70 5.76 31.70
CA ALA A 20 6.21 4.39 31.58
C ALA A 20 5.74 4.05 30.16
N ILE A 21 5.08 4.97 29.46
CA ILE A 21 4.72 4.83 28.04
C ILE A 21 5.97 4.78 27.18
N ARG A 22 6.95 5.64 27.43
CA ARG A 22 8.20 5.68 26.67
C ARG A 22 9.04 4.42 26.87
N SER A 23 9.10 3.88 28.08
CA SER A 23 9.73 2.58 28.36
C SER A 23 8.97 1.43 27.68
N ALA A 24 7.63 1.41 27.74
CA ALA A 24 6.83 0.43 27.02
C ALA A 24 7.03 0.52 25.49
N TRP A 25 7.20 1.74 24.97
CA TRP A 25 7.36 2.05 23.54
C TRP A 25 8.77 1.76 23.00
N ILE A 26 9.82 1.98 23.81
CA ILE A 26 11.21 1.67 23.44
C ILE A 26 11.50 0.16 23.60
N ASP A 27 10.96 -0.47 24.64
CA ASP A 27 11.31 -1.86 25.00
C ASP A 27 10.32 -2.90 24.48
N GLY A 28 9.30 -2.49 23.71
CA GLY A 28 8.29 -3.39 23.14
C GLY A 28 7.38 -4.07 24.18
N MET A 29 7.30 -3.52 25.40
CA MET A 29 6.51 -4.09 26.49
C MET A 29 5.03 -3.68 26.41
N SER A 30 4.13 -4.57 26.86
CA SER A 30 2.72 -4.24 27.00
C SER A 30 2.50 -3.20 28.11
N MET A 31 1.56 -2.27 27.89
CA MET A 31 1.26 -1.18 28.81
C MET A 31 0.80 -1.74 30.18
N PRO A 32 1.38 -1.32 31.32
CA PRO A 32 1.02 -1.86 32.63
C PRO A 32 -0.49 -1.76 32.95
N PRO A 33 -1.12 -2.80 33.52
CA PRO A 33 -2.57 -2.85 33.77
C PRO A 33 -3.14 -1.68 34.61
N TYR A 34 -2.32 -1.07 35.47
CA TYR A 34 -2.73 0.06 36.30
C TYR A 34 -2.81 1.39 35.50
N LEU A 35 -2.02 1.54 34.43
CA LEU A 35 -2.11 2.67 33.50
C LEU A 35 -3.31 2.51 32.58
N GLN A 36 -3.60 1.29 32.11
CA GLN A 36 -4.84 1.00 31.39
C GLN A 36 -6.08 1.37 32.24
N ARG A 37 -6.12 0.96 33.52
CA ARG A 37 -7.21 1.35 34.43
C ARG A 37 -7.29 2.84 34.70
N ARG A 38 -6.17 3.54 34.83
CA ARG A 38 -6.16 5.01 35.06
C ARG A 38 -6.64 5.78 33.83
N LEU A 39 -6.28 5.35 32.62
CA LEU A 39 -6.79 5.89 31.36
C LEU A 39 -8.29 5.66 31.20
N GLU A 40 -8.84 4.56 31.73
CA GLU A 40 -10.28 4.31 31.76
C GLU A 40 -11.05 5.19 32.77
N ILE A 41 -10.38 5.70 33.82
CA ILE A 41 -11.00 6.46 34.92
C ILE A 41 -10.91 7.99 34.70
N SER A 42 -9.90 8.49 33.98
CA SER A 42 -9.70 9.92 33.70
C SER A 42 -10.58 10.41 32.54
N ARG A 43 -11.87 10.67 32.78
CA ARG A 43 -12.78 11.29 31.80
C ARG A 43 -12.75 12.83 31.85
N SER A 44 -11.56 13.44 31.85
CA SER A 44 -11.43 14.90 31.76
C SER A 44 -11.04 15.30 30.32
N PRO A 45 -11.95 15.90 29.54
CA PRO A 45 -11.75 16.10 28.10
C PRO A 45 -10.56 17.03 27.74
N VAL A 46 -10.09 17.87 28.65
CA VAL A 46 -8.96 18.79 28.41
C VAL A 46 -7.60 18.13 28.73
N ALA A 47 -7.57 17.19 29.67
CA ALA A 47 -6.35 16.44 30.00
C ALA A 47 -6.00 15.41 28.90
N ASP A 48 -7.01 14.82 28.28
CA ASP A 48 -6.87 13.83 27.21
C ASP A 48 -6.32 14.42 25.91
N VAL A 49 -6.62 15.68 25.62
CA VAL A 49 -6.18 16.33 24.37
C VAL A 49 -4.68 16.60 24.34
N ASN A 50 -4.13 17.23 25.39
CA ASN A 50 -2.69 17.47 25.47
C ASN A 50 -1.92 16.15 25.55
N PHE A 51 -2.51 15.14 26.19
CA PHE A 51 -1.98 13.79 26.19
C PHE A 51 -1.99 13.18 24.78
N ALA A 52 -3.08 13.26 24.03
CA ALA A 52 -3.18 12.82 22.63
C ALA A 52 -2.14 13.53 21.73
N HIS A 53 -2.01 14.85 21.84
CA HIS A 53 -0.98 15.62 21.11
C HIS A 53 0.44 15.15 21.47
N SER A 54 0.69 14.84 22.74
CA SER A 54 1.99 14.34 23.20
C SER A 54 2.26 12.88 22.80
N LEU A 55 1.21 12.05 22.78
CA LEU A 55 1.25 10.63 22.42
C LEU A 55 1.46 10.47 20.92
N PHE A 56 0.72 11.24 20.12
CA PHE A 56 0.81 11.20 18.67
C PHE A 56 1.90 12.08 18.09
N ARG A 57 2.52 12.95 18.89
CA ARG A 57 3.57 13.91 18.47
C ARG A 57 3.25 14.48 17.10
N ILE A 58 2.04 15.03 16.94
CA ILE A 58 1.51 15.39 15.62
C ILE A 58 2.56 16.23 14.92
N HIS A 59 3.12 15.66 13.86
CA HIS A 59 4.23 16.28 13.16
C HIS A 59 3.78 17.67 12.69
N PRO A 60 4.61 18.74 12.81
CA PRO A 60 4.19 20.10 12.44
C PRO A 60 3.61 20.23 11.03
N LEU A 61 4.05 19.38 10.11
CA LEU A 61 3.48 19.29 8.76
C LEU A 61 2.04 18.78 8.76
N ILE A 62 1.71 17.79 9.57
CA ILE A 62 0.35 17.25 9.70
C ILE A 62 -0.55 18.28 10.39
N HIS A 63 -0.06 18.96 11.43
CA HIS A 63 -0.77 20.07 12.06
C HIS A 63 -1.12 21.16 11.03
N SER A 64 -0.12 21.65 10.31
CA SER A 64 -0.29 22.67 9.26
C SER A 64 -1.23 22.22 8.15
N PHE A 65 -1.21 20.92 7.83
CA PHE A 65 -2.09 20.31 6.84
C PHE A 65 -3.54 20.25 7.31
N LEU A 66 -3.79 19.85 8.57
CA LEU A 66 -5.13 19.80 9.15
C LEU A 66 -5.72 21.20 9.35
N GLU A 67 -4.92 22.19 9.78
CA GLU A 67 -5.37 23.58 9.93
C GLU A 67 -5.87 24.20 8.61
N LYS A 68 -5.18 23.93 7.50
CA LYS A 68 -5.56 24.44 6.17
C LYS A 68 -6.85 23.81 5.63
N ARG A 69 -7.31 22.71 6.23
CA ARG A 69 -8.40 21.87 5.75
C ARG A 69 -9.62 21.92 6.67
N ASN A 70 -9.88 23.08 7.27
CA ASN A 70 -11.06 23.29 8.10
C ASN A 70 -12.35 22.79 7.41
N HIS A 71 -13.22 22.09 8.14
CA HIS A 71 -14.45 21.45 7.62
C HIS A 71 -14.24 20.34 6.57
N THR A 72 -13.02 19.84 6.37
CA THR A 72 -12.79 18.75 5.43
C THR A 72 -13.39 17.43 5.96
N PRO A 73 -14.15 16.69 5.13
CA PRO A 73 -14.70 15.41 5.53
C PRO A 73 -13.59 14.38 5.76
N PHE A 74 -13.65 13.67 6.90
CA PHE A 74 -12.73 12.58 7.19
C PHE A 74 -13.45 11.27 7.46
N PHE A 75 -12.74 10.18 7.17
CA PHE A 75 -13.19 8.82 7.39
C PHE A 75 -12.10 8.01 8.13
N ILE A 76 -12.51 7.08 8.98
CA ILE A 76 -11.59 6.25 9.76
C ILE A 76 -11.89 4.77 9.53
N TRP A 77 -10.92 4.04 8.98
CA TRP A 77 -10.83 2.58 9.09
C TRP A 77 -10.05 2.23 10.35
N ALA A 78 -10.76 1.69 11.35
CA ALA A 78 -10.19 1.11 12.55
C ALA A 78 -10.74 -0.31 12.71
N ASP A 79 -10.00 -1.19 13.39
CA ASP A 79 -10.54 -2.51 13.72
C ASP A 79 -11.71 -2.34 14.69
N TYR A 80 -12.92 -2.50 14.17
CA TYR A 80 -14.09 -2.67 15.01
C TYR A 80 -14.17 -4.16 15.27
N ASP A 81 -13.85 -4.60 16.48
CA ASP A 81 -14.06 -6.00 16.88
C ASP A 81 -15.51 -6.39 16.52
N THR A 82 -15.64 -7.18 15.46
CA THR A 82 -16.90 -7.31 14.70
C THR A 82 -17.97 -8.08 15.46
N ARG A 83 -17.70 -8.56 16.68
CA ARG A 83 -18.56 -9.54 17.35
C ARG A 83 -19.02 -9.17 18.75
N LYS A 84 -18.46 -8.19 19.43
CA LYS A 84 -18.90 -7.77 20.78
C LYS A 84 -18.66 -6.28 20.92
N GLU A 85 -19.71 -5.52 21.27
CA GLU A 85 -19.74 -4.10 21.62
C GLU A 85 -18.60 -3.24 21.03
N ARG A 86 -18.94 -2.37 20.06
CA ARG A 86 -18.04 -1.42 19.36
C ARG A 86 -17.27 -0.50 20.33
N LYS A 87 -16.33 -1.01 21.12
CA LYS A 87 -15.42 -0.23 21.92
C LYS A 87 -14.38 0.30 20.94
N ILE A 88 -14.50 1.59 20.63
CA ILE A 88 -13.48 2.32 19.87
C ILE A 88 -12.15 2.13 20.62
N SER A 89 -11.09 1.75 19.91
CA SER A 89 -9.76 1.64 20.54
C SER A 89 -9.37 2.99 21.16
N LEU A 90 -8.63 2.97 22.26
CA LEU A 90 -8.19 4.21 22.92
C LEU A 90 -7.52 5.15 21.91
N GLU A 91 -6.64 4.61 21.06
CA GLU A 91 -5.94 5.37 20.02
C GLU A 91 -6.92 6.02 19.04
N THR A 92 -7.91 5.26 18.55
CA THR A 92 -8.91 5.81 17.64
C THR A 92 -9.76 6.89 18.32
N GLY A 93 -10.08 6.72 19.60
CA GLY A 93 -10.76 7.75 20.40
C GLY A 93 -9.95 9.04 20.47
N LEU A 94 -8.66 8.93 20.81
CA LEU A 94 -7.76 10.07 20.89
C LEU A 94 -7.56 10.76 19.52
N VAL A 95 -7.46 9.99 18.42
CA VAL A 95 -7.42 10.56 17.06
C VAL A 95 -8.71 11.34 16.76
N ILE A 96 -9.88 10.77 17.06
CA ILE A 96 -11.16 11.47 16.87
C ILE A 96 -11.19 12.79 17.65
N ASP A 97 -10.73 12.80 18.90
CA ASP A 97 -10.75 13.99 19.74
C ASP A 97 -9.75 15.07 19.28
N VAL A 98 -8.61 14.65 18.71
CA VAL A 98 -7.70 15.55 17.98
C VAL A 98 -8.38 16.13 16.75
N LEU A 99 -8.99 15.31 15.90
CA LEU A 99 -9.61 15.77 14.64
C LEU A 99 -10.78 16.73 14.87
N LYS A 100 -11.55 16.55 15.96
CA LYS A 100 -12.60 17.50 16.37
C LYS A 100 -12.07 18.91 16.66
N GLN A 101 -10.83 19.05 17.13
CA GLN A 101 -10.25 20.37 17.41
C GLN A 101 -9.98 21.17 16.13
N TYR A 102 -9.77 20.48 15.01
CA TYR A 102 -9.62 21.09 13.69
C TYR A 102 -10.96 21.27 12.97
N ALA A 103 -12.09 21.13 13.69
CA ALA A 103 -13.46 21.22 13.16
C ALA A 103 -13.70 20.39 11.89
N LEU A 104 -13.05 19.22 11.82
CA LEU A 104 -13.25 18.28 10.72
C LEU A 104 -14.57 17.52 10.90
N GLU A 105 -15.26 17.28 9.79
CA GLU A 105 -16.55 16.60 9.80
C GLU A 105 -16.38 15.10 9.58
N ARG A 106 -16.79 14.29 10.55
CA ARG A 106 -16.73 12.84 10.42
C ARG A 106 -17.81 12.37 9.45
N THR A 107 -17.42 11.66 8.40
CA THR A 107 -18.38 11.01 7.50
C THR A 107 -18.54 9.54 7.85
N HIS A 108 -19.80 9.08 7.89
CA HIS A 108 -20.15 7.68 8.17
C HIS A 108 -20.48 6.89 6.91
N ALA A 109 -20.69 7.57 5.78
CA ALA A 109 -21.20 6.99 4.55
C ALA A 109 -20.26 7.20 3.35
N VAL A 110 -20.37 6.28 2.40
CA VAL A 110 -19.52 6.13 1.22
C VAL A 110 -20.00 6.99 0.03
N SER A 111 -21.14 7.68 0.12
CA SER A 111 -21.74 8.33 -1.06
C SER A 111 -21.67 9.86 -1.06
N ALA A 112 -21.38 10.37 -2.27
CA ALA A 112 -21.41 11.76 -2.79
C ALA A 112 -20.25 12.69 -2.40
N ASN A 113 -19.79 12.72 -1.14
CA ASN A 113 -18.60 13.48 -0.75
C ASN A 113 -17.50 12.50 -0.37
N GLU A 114 -16.63 12.15 -1.32
CA GLU A 114 -15.46 11.32 -1.01
C GLU A 114 -14.64 12.00 0.10
N PRO A 115 -14.37 11.31 1.23
CA PRO A 115 -13.60 11.91 2.31
C PRO A 115 -12.21 12.22 1.78
N THR A 116 -11.85 13.50 1.84
CA THR A 116 -10.54 13.98 1.42
C THR A 116 -9.45 13.46 2.37
N LEU A 117 -9.80 13.03 3.58
CA LEU A 117 -8.89 12.44 4.57
C LEU A 117 -9.37 11.06 5.02
N ILE A 118 -8.51 10.06 4.89
CA ILE A 118 -8.78 8.69 5.32
C ILE A 118 -7.71 8.25 6.32
N PHE A 119 -8.12 7.99 7.55
CA PHE A 119 -7.26 7.49 8.60
C PHE A 119 -7.37 5.96 8.68
N ILE A 120 -6.23 5.27 8.71
CA ILE A 120 -6.14 3.81 8.75
C ILE A 120 -5.35 3.41 9.98
N HIS A 121 -5.97 2.66 10.90
CA HIS A 121 -5.26 2.14 12.04
C HIS A 121 -4.18 1.13 11.59
N VAL A 122 -2.99 1.17 12.19
CA VAL A 122 -1.85 0.31 11.83
C VAL A 122 -2.16 -1.19 11.89
N ASP A 123 -3.02 -1.61 12.83
CA ASP A 123 -3.53 -2.99 12.92
C ASP A 123 -4.30 -3.49 11.69
N LEU A 124 -4.74 -2.59 10.81
CA LEU A 124 -5.40 -2.96 9.56
C LEU A 124 -4.41 -3.14 8.42
N ILE A 125 -3.15 -2.68 8.52
CA ILE A 125 -2.17 -2.75 7.43
C ILE A 125 -2.01 -4.17 6.87
N PRO A 126 -1.83 -5.24 7.69
CA PRO A 126 -1.67 -6.60 7.16
C PRO A 126 -2.85 -7.09 6.30
N ARG A 127 -4.04 -6.50 6.49
CA ARG A 127 -5.27 -6.82 5.77
C ARG A 127 -5.83 -5.62 5.00
N ILE A 128 -5.02 -4.60 4.73
CA ILE A 128 -5.49 -3.36 4.10
C ILE A 128 -6.12 -3.60 2.73
N HIS A 129 -5.59 -4.58 2.00
CA HIS A 129 -6.12 -5.04 0.72
C HIS A 129 -7.57 -5.56 0.83
N THR A 130 -8.07 -5.92 2.02
CA THR A 130 -9.46 -6.35 2.21
C THR A 130 -10.43 -5.21 2.52
N LEU A 131 -9.95 -3.98 2.65
CA LEU A 131 -10.81 -2.83 2.96
C LEU A 131 -11.69 -2.49 1.76
N SER A 132 -13.00 -2.54 1.98
CA SER A 132 -14.01 -2.27 0.95
C SER A 132 -13.87 -0.85 0.39
N GLY A 133 -13.86 -0.75 -0.96
CA GLY A 133 -13.74 0.52 -1.68
C GLY A 133 -12.36 1.15 -1.65
N LEU A 134 -11.32 0.47 -1.14
CA LEU A 134 -9.95 1.00 -1.14
C LEU A 134 -9.44 1.31 -2.55
N ALA A 135 -9.68 0.42 -3.51
CA ALA A 135 -9.27 0.62 -4.90
C ALA A 135 -9.83 1.92 -5.47
N ASP A 136 -11.14 2.15 -5.29
CA ASP A 136 -11.82 3.30 -5.86
C ASP A 136 -11.36 4.61 -5.20
N ARG A 137 -11.20 4.62 -3.87
CA ARG A 137 -10.69 5.79 -3.15
C ARG A 137 -9.28 6.19 -3.55
N ARG A 138 -8.46 5.24 -4.00
CA ARG A 138 -7.09 5.50 -4.47
C ARG A 138 -7.04 6.12 -5.87
N LYS A 139 -8.13 6.08 -6.64
CA LYS A 139 -8.23 6.79 -7.93
C LYS A 139 -8.35 8.30 -7.75
N SER A 140 -8.97 8.73 -6.66
CA SER A 140 -9.22 10.14 -6.34
C SER A 140 -7.96 10.82 -5.81
N LEU A 141 -7.33 11.74 -6.55
CA LEU A 141 -6.08 12.41 -6.12
C LEU A 141 -6.30 13.33 -4.90
N ASP A 142 -7.52 13.80 -4.68
CA ASP A 142 -7.85 14.66 -3.54
C ASP A 142 -7.83 13.91 -2.21
N THR A 143 -8.01 12.59 -2.23
CA THR A 143 -7.99 11.76 -1.04
C THR A 143 -6.57 11.61 -0.49
N THR A 144 -6.37 11.84 0.81
CA THR A 144 -5.10 11.61 1.51
C THR A 144 -5.27 10.47 2.50
N PHE A 145 -4.42 9.46 2.43
CA PHE A 145 -4.44 8.34 3.38
C PHE A 145 -3.37 8.55 4.46
N LEU A 146 -3.77 8.37 5.72
CA LEU A 146 -2.93 8.53 6.90
C LEU A 146 -2.99 7.25 7.73
N ALA A 147 -1.89 6.52 7.84
CA ALA A 147 -1.74 5.47 8.83
C ALA A 147 -1.58 6.08 10.23
N TYR A 148 -2.21 5.51 11.25
CA TYR A 148 -2.07 5.94 12.64
C TYR A 148 -2.13 4.79 13.63
N GLY A 149 -1.57 5.01 14.82
CA GLY A 149 -1.61 4.08 15.95
C GLY A 149 -0.23 3.58 16.37
N THR A 150 -0.15 2.88 17.49
CA THR A 150 1.11 2.34 18.00
C THR A 150 1.29 0.88 17.61
N GLN A 151 2.24 0.61 16.73
CA GLN A 151 2.66 -0.76 16.41
C GLN A 151 4.09 -0.97 16.90
N THR A 152 4.28 -1.91 17.82
CA THR A 152 5.59 -2.21 18.44
C THR A 152 6.54 -2.97 17.52
N THR A 153 6.00 -3.59 16.45
CA THR A 153 6.76 -4.47 15.56
C THR A 153 7.36 -3.77 14.35
N ILE A 154 6.94 -2.54 14.05
CA ILE A 154 7.50 -1.75 12.95
C ILE A 154 8.47 -0.74 13.56
N THR A 155 9.72 -0.79 13.10
CA THR A 155 10.90 -0.04 13.57
C THR A 155 10.62 1.39 14.08
N SER A 156 11.38 1.85 15.07
CA SER A 156 11.31 3.17 15.76
C SER A 156 11.25 4.46 14.89
N HIS A 157 11.25 4.36 13.57
CA HIS A 157 11.21 5.47 12.63
C HIS A 157 9.79 5.94 12.26
N PHE A 158 8.73 5.24 12.68
CA PHE A 158 7.37 5.62 12.33
C PHE A 158 6.84 6.71 13.27
N SER A 159 6.57 7.87 12.67
CA SER A 159 5.71 8.89 13.27
C SER A 159 4.34 8.27 13.57
N PRO A 160 3.67 8.61 14.69
CA PRO A 160 2.36 8.07 15.04
C PRO A 160 1.26 8.37 14.00
N PHE A 161 1.54 9.30 13.08
CA PHE A 161 0.83 9.47 11.84
C PHE A 161 1.82 9.43 10.65
N GLN A 162 1.45 8.70 9.61
CA GLN A 162 2.23 8.60 8.38
C GLN A 162 1.33 8.71 7.16
N VAL A 163 1.70 9.54 6.18
CA VAL A 163 1.05 9.52 4.87
C VAL A 163 1.40 8.23 4.14
N ILE A 164 0.39 7.54 3.64
CA ILE A 164 0.52 6.36 2.79
C ILE A 164 -0.24 6.60 1.48
N TYR A 165 0.11 5.84 0.45
CA TYR A 165 -0.47 5.91 -0.89
C TYR A 165 -0.53 7.34 -1.46
N PRO A 166 0.60 8.09 -1.48
CA PRO A 166 0.58 9.51 -1.83
C PRO A 166 0.19 9.77 -3.29
N ALA A 167 0.88 9.13 -4.24
CA ALA A 167 0.69 9.35 -5.67
C ALA A 167 1.17 8.15 -6.49
N GLY A 168 0.96 8.20 -7.81
CA GLY A 168 1.53 7.22 -8.73
C GLY A 168 0.89 5.84 -8.67
N GLY A 169 1.59 4.83 -9.17
CA GLY A 169 1.07 3.47 -9.16
C GLY A 169 2.02 2.38 -9.61
N ILE A 170 1.62 1.15 -9.34
CA ILE A 170 2.31 -0.06 -9.77
C ILE A 170 1.43 -0.74 -10.81
N LEU A 171 2.03 -1.07 -11.95
CA LEU A 171 1.40 -1.80 -13.04
C LEU A 171 1.89 -3.25 -13.08
N THR A 172 0.97 -4.19 -13.23
CA THR A 172 1.28 -5.59 -13.55
C THR A 172 0.27 -6.17 -14.55
N PHE A 173 0.46 -7.42 -14.95
CA PHE A 173 -0.23 -8.03 -16.08
C PHE A 173 -0.72 -9.44 -15.74
N THR A 174 -1.80 -9.86 -16.38
CA THR A 174 -2.16 -11.28 -16.48
C THR A 174 -1.51 -11.90 -17.71
N ALA A 175 -1.37 -13.24 -17.72
CA ALA A 175 -0.84 -13.95 -18.88
C ALA A 175 -1.73 -13.75 -20.12
N ALA A 176 -3.06 -13.74 -19.97
CA ALA A 176 -3.96 -13.55 -21.09
C ALA A 176 -3.85 -12.15 -21.71
N CYS A 177 -3.59 -11.11 -20.90
CA CYS A 177 -3.33 -9.77 -21.41
C CYS A 177 -2.08 -9.73 -22.30
N LEU A 178 -1.01 -10.40 -21.88
CA LEU A 178 0.25 -10.49 -22.65
C LEU A 178 0.04 -11.21 -23.98
N LEU A 179 -0.74 -12.30 -23.98
CA LEU A 179 -1.03 -13.09 -25.16
C LEU A 179 -1.83 -12.34 -26.22
N LYS A 180 -2.90 -11.67 -25.78
CA LYS A 180 -3.86 -11.07 -26.71
C LYS A 180 -3.39 -9.72 -27.24
N ASN A 181 -2.64 -8.96 -26.44
CA ASN A 181 -2.26 -7.57 -26.77
C ASN A 181 -0.76 -7.27 -26.52
N PRO A 182 0.20 -8.11 -26.98
CA PRO A 182 1.61 -7.96 -26.62
C PRO A 182 2.18 -6.58 -27.02
N PHE A 183 1.86 -6.09 -28.22
CA PHE A 183 2.31 -4.79 -28.70
C PHE A 183 1.76 -3.62 -27.86
N GLN A 184 0.50 -3.70 -27.43
CA GLN A 184 -0.11 -2.63 -26.62
C GLN A 184 0.48 -2.62 -25.20
N VAL A 185 0.77 -3.80 -24.65
CA VAL A 185 1.48 -3.94 -23.37
C VAL A 185 2.86 -3.30 -23.46
N VAL A 186 3.66 -3.63 -24.47
CA VAL A 186 5.00 -3.04 -24.64
C VAL A 186 4.93 -1.52 -24.81
N ARG A 187 3.97 -1.00 -25.60
CA ARG A 187 3.76 0.44 -25.71
C ARG A 187 3.46 1.07 -24.34
N LYS A 188 2.58 0.44 -23.55
CA LYS A 188 2.22 0.93 -22.23
C LYS A 188 3.38 0.87 -21.24
N LEU A 189 4.22 -0.16 -21.31
CA LEU A 189 5.44 -0.28 -20.52
C LEU A 189 6.39 0.88 -20.77
N ARG A 190 6.61 1.26 -22.03
CA ARG A 190 7.43 2.43 -22.38
C ARG A 190 6.86 3.73 -21.82
N GLU A 191 5.53 3.89 -21.85
CA GLU A 191 4.87 5.05 -21.21
C GLU A 191 5.11 5.06 -19.68
N VAL A 192 5.00 3.91 -19.02
CA VAL A 192 5.24 3.77 -17.57
C VAL A 192 6.70 3.99 -17.22
N ALA A 193 7.64 3.46 -17.99
CA ALA A 193 9.09 3.59 -17.75
C ALA A 193 9.57 5.04 -17.84
N LEU A 194 8.89 5.88 -18.64
CA LEU A 194 9.16 7.32 -18.70
C LEU A 194 8.51 8.09 -17.54
N HIS A 195 7.66 7.46 -16.73
CA HIS A 195 6.89 8.13 -15.70
C HIS A 195 7.51 7.97 -14.30
N PRO A 196 7.85 9.07 -13.60
CA PRO A 196 8.67 9.01 -12.38
C PRO A 196 7.92 8.54 -11.12
N LEU A 197 6.59 8.51 -11.14
CA LEU A 197 5.77 7.99 -10.03
C LEU A 197 5.12 6.65 -10.35
N TRP A 198 5.43 6.05 -11.51
CA TRP A 198 4.87 4.75 -11.87
C TRP A 198 5.99 3.75 -12.11
N CYS A 199 5.72 2.50 -11.78
CA CYS A 199 6.60 1.40 -12.13
C CYS A 199 5.79 0.22 -12.64
N ALA A 200 6.43 -0.65 -13.40
CA ALA A 200 5.84 -1.89 -13.85
C ALA A 200 6.65 -3.06 -13.34
N TYR A 201 5.96 -4.14 -12.99
CA TYR A 201 6.59 -5.39 -12.66
C TYR A 201 5.79 -6.58 -13.20
N ILE A 202 6.49 -7.68 -13.43
CA ILE A 202 5.90 -8.95 -13.85
C ILE A 202 6.43 -10.07 -12.96
N ILE A 203 5.52 -10.93 -12.52
CA ILE A 203 5.86 -12.13 -11.75
C ILE A 203 6.32 -13.19 -12.76
N PRO A 204 7.47 -13.86 -12.57
CA PRO A 204 8.03 -14.79 -13.56
C PRO A 204 7.06 -15.85 -14.13
N PRO A 205 6.20 -16.49 -13.33
CA PRO A 205 5.23 -17.48 -13.84
C PRO A 205 4.20 -16.88 -14.79
N VAL A 206 3.91 -15.56 -14.70
CA VAL A 206 2.95 -14.90 -15.58
C VAL A 206 3.49 -14.85 -17.00
N LEU A 207 4.76 -14.43 -17.13
CA LEU A 207 5.45 -14.40 -18.40
C LEU A 207 5.63 -15.82 -18.95
N GLY A 208 6.09 -16.74 -18.10
CA GLY A 208 6.23 -18.15 -18.45
C GLY A 208 4.93 -18.75 -19.00
N LEU A 209 3.80 -18.52 -18.33
CA LEU A 209 2.51 -19.07 -18.74
C LEU A 209 2.03 -18.48 -20.06
N ALA A 210 2.19 -17.15 -20.26
CA ALA A 210 1.86 -16.51 -21.53
C ALA A 210 2.66 -17.15 -22.68
N ILE A 211 3.96 -17.32 -22.49
CA ILE A 211 4.84 -17.93 -23.51
C ILE A 211 4.43 -19.38 -23.76
N GLN A 212 4.22 -20.18 -22.71
CA GLN A 212 3.83 -21.59 -22.85
C GLN A 212 2.50 -21.73 -23.60
N GLN A 213 1.51 -20.89 -23.27
CA GLN A 213 0.21 -20.89 -23.94
C GLN A 213 0.30 -20.46 -25.41
N PHE A 214 1.20 -19.52 -25.75
CA PHE A 214 1.40 -19.09 -27.13
C PHE A 214 1.98 -20.21 -28.01
N TYR A 215 2.98 -20.93 -27.50
CA TYR A 215 3.70 -21.95 -28.26
C TYR A 215 3.04 -23.34 -28.24
N GLY A 216 2.16 -23.62 -27.26
CA GLY A 216 1.53 -24.93 -27.10
C GLY A 216 2.58 -26.01 -26.90
N ASP A 217 2.65 -26.98 -27.82
CA ASP A 217 3.59 -28.11 -27.76
C ASP A 217 5.01 -27.76 -28.27
N LYS A 218 5.21 -26.56 -28.83
CA LYS A 218 6.54 -26.14 -29.31
C LYS A 218 7.42 -25.72 -28.15
N ASP A 219 8.72 -25.98 -28.28
CA ASP A 219 9.76 -25.59 -27.32
C ASP A 219 10.10 -24.09 -27.47
N PRO A 220 9.71 -23.21 -26.52
CA PRO A 220 9.89 -21.77 -26.67
C PRO A 220 11.36 -21.33 -26.71
N LEU A 221 12.26 -22.06 -26.03
CA LEU A 221 13.70 -21.74 -26.02
C LEU A 221 14.32 -21.95 -27.40
N LYS A 222 13.90 -23.01 -28.12
CA LYS A 222 14.33 -23.26 -29.50
C LYS A 222 13.78 -22.25 -30.49
N GLU A 223 12.54 -21.79 -30.30
CA GLU A 223 11.95 -20.77 -31.16
C GLU A 223 12.58 -19.39 -30.92
N TYR A 224 12.98 -19.10 -29.68
CA TYR A 224 13.82 -17.96 -29.34
C TYR A 224 15.18 -18.00 -30.05
N ASP A 225 15.89 -19.13 -30.00
CA ASP A 225 17.19 -19.27 -30.66
C ASP A 225 17.14 -19.10 -32.19
N LYS A 226 15.99 -19.34 -32.80
CA LYS A 226 15.74 -19.13 -34.23
C LYS A 226 15.41 -17.67 -34.58
N GLY A 227 15.22 -16.80 -33.59
CA GLY A 227 14.77 -15.42 -33.76
C GLY A 227 13.27 -15.28 -34.01
N ASN A 228 12.48 -16.33 -33.81
CA ASN A 228 11.03 -16.33 -34.04
C ASN A 228 10.26 -16.20 -32.71
N PHE A 229 10.50 -15.11 -31.99
CA PHE A 229 9.99 -14.92 -30.63
C PHE A 229 9.19 -13.62 -30.46
N PRO A 230 7.84 -13.69 -30.38
CA PRO A 230 7.00 -12.49 -30.35
C PRO A 230 7.05 -11.72 -29.03
N PHE A 231 7.61 -12.30 -27.96
CA PHE A 231 7.81 -11.63 -26.67
C PHE A 231 9.20 -11.01 -26.53
N GLU A 232 9.98 -10.93 -27.61
CA GLU A 232 11.35 -10.38 -27.59
C GLU A 232 11.41 -8.99 -26.96
N SER A 233 10.53 -8.09 -27.37
CA SER A 233 10.48 -6.73 -26.82
C SER A 233 10.14 -6.68 -25.33
N LEU A 234 9.45 -7.69 -24.80
CA LEU A 234 9.16 -7.78 -23.37
C LEU A 234 10.39 -8.24 -22.58
N LEU A 235 11.15 -9.19 -23.12
CA LEU A 235 12.43 -9.61 -22.54
C LEU A 235 13.46 -8.46 -22.58
N GLU A 236 13.49 -7.71 -23.68
CA GLU A 236 14.31 -6.51 -23.82
C GLU A 236 13.92 -5.43 -22.79
N SER A 237 12.63 -5.18 -22.56
CA SER A 237 12.19 -4.26 -21.51
C SER A 237 12.60 -4.70 -20.10
N ILE A 238 12.69 -6.01 -19.83
CA ILE A 238 13.20 -6.53 -18.55
C ILE A 238 14.71 -6.29 -18.45
N GLU A 239 15.47 -6.68 -19.48
CA GLU A 239 16.92 -6.50 -19.55
C GLU A 239 17.33 -5.02 -19.40
N ASN A 240 16.56 -4.10 -19.98
CA ASN A 240 16.79 -2.65 -19.90
C ASN A 240 16.32 -2.02 -18.57
N GLY A 241 15.69 -2.79 -17.67
CA GLY A 241 15.16 -2.29 -16.39
C GLY A 241 13.87 -1.47 -16.51
N GLU A 242 13.19 -1.48 -17.66
CA GLU A 242 11.89 -0.83 -17.85
C GLU A 242 10.74 -1.62 -17.19
N LEU A 243 10.93 -2.94 -17.06
CA LEU A 243 9.99 -3.87 -16.42
C LEU A 243 10.72 -4.72 -15.39
N ALA A 244 10.37 -4.59 -14.12
CA ALA A 244 10.97 -5.42 -13.08
C ALA A 244 10.45 -6.87 -13.16
N LEU A 245 11.35 -7.85 -13.25
CA LEU A 245 11.04 -9.27 -13.11
C LEU A 245 11.22 -9.67 -11.64
N MET A 246 10.14 -9.69 -10.88
CA MET A 246 10.23 -9.87 -9.42
C MET A 246 9.01 -10.55 -8.81
N ARG A 247 9.18 -11.03 -7.57
CA ARG A 247 8.10 -11.41 -6.66
C ARG A 247 8.16 -10.52 -5.41
N SER A 248 7.02 -10.33 -4.77
CA SER A 248 6.95 -9.73 -3.44
C SER A 248 7.72 -10.56 -2.40
N PRO A 249 8.37 -9.90 -1.42
CA PRO A 249 9.04 -10.61 -0.33
C PRO A 249 7.99 -11.32 0.51
N LYS A 250 8.12 -12.65 0.69
CA LYS A 250 7.18 -13.38 1.53
C LYS A 250 7.38 -12.99 3.01
N PRO A 251 6.30 -12.85 3.80
CA PRO A 251 6.41 -12.43 5.21
C PRO A 251 7.30 -13.34 6.07
N ASP A 252 7.35 -14.64 5.73
CA ASP A 252 8.01 -15.67 6.52
C ASP A 252 9.42 -16.03 6.02
N ILE A 253 9.93 -15.34 5.00
CA ILE A 253 11.24 -15.64 4.39
C ILE A 253 12.31 -14.68 4.90
N ASN A 254 13.54 -15.20 5.04
CA ASN A 254 14.73 -14.38 5.24
C ASN A 254 14.84 -13.32 4.13
N HIS A 255 14.62 -12.05 4.47
CA HIS A 255 14.71 -10.94 3.51
C HIS A 255 16.01 -10.95 2.71
N ALA A 256 17.12 -11.45 3.27
CA ALA A 256 18.40 -11.53 2.57
C ALA A 256 18.34 -12.43 1.33
N SER A 257 17.70 -13.61 1.43
CA SER A 257 17.61 -14.52 0.27
C SER A 257 16.71 -13.96 -0.82
N TRP A 258 15.65 -13.24 -0.43
CA TRP A 258 14.81 -12.55 -1.41
C TRP A 258 15.57 -11.42 -2.11
N ILE A 259 16.35 -10.62 -1.37
CA ILE A 259 17.21 -9.56 -1.94
C ILE A 259 18.23 -10.18 -2.90
N GLU A 260 18.88 -11.28 -2.50
CA GLU A 260 19.85 -11.99 -3.35
C GLU A 260 19.21 -12.47 -4.65
N GLU A 261 18.02 -13.09 -4.59
CA GLU A 261 17.25 -13.48 -5.79
C GLU A 261 16.92 -12.27 -6.68
N GLN A 262 16.54 -11.13 -6.09
CA GLN A 262 16.26 -9.90 -6.87
C GLN A 262 17.53 -9.29 -7.47
N MET A 263 18.67 -9.41 -6.80
CA MET A 263 19.95 -8.94 -7.34
C MET A 263 20.43 -9.83 -8.48
N GLU A 264 20.27 -11.15 -8.37
CA GLU A 264 20.59 -12.09 -9.44
C GLU A 264 19.76 -11.85 -10.70
N SER A 265 18.48 -11.46 -10.55
CA SER A 265 17.62 -11.20 -11.70
C SER A 265 18.09 -10.03 -12.56
N LEU A 266 18.82 -9.06 -11.99
CA LEU A 266 19.39 -7.91 -12.70
C LEU A 266 20.51 -8.29 -13.69
N PHE A 267 21.13 -9.45 -13.52
CA PHE A 267 22.26 -9.89 -14.35
C PHE A 267 21.88 -10.92 -15.41
N ARG A 268 20.59 -11.27 -15.52
CA ARG A 268 20.11 -12.24 -16.51
C ARG A 268 20.00 -11.58 -17.88
N ASN A 269 20.56 -12.22 -18.90
CA ASN A 269 20.27 -11.83 -20.28
C ASN A 269 18.86 -12.32 -20.68
N ARG A 270 18.35 -11.88 -21.84
CA ARG A 270 17.02 -12.27 -22.34
C ARG A 270 16.74 -13.77 -22.37
N ARG A 271 17.73 -14.59 -22.76
CA ARG A 271 17.59 -16.05 -22.79
C ARG A 271 17.49 -16.63 -21.38
N ASP A 272 18.32 -16.15 -20.45
CA ASP A 272 18.29 -16.58 -19.05
C ASP A 272 16.99 -16.15 -18.35
N ILE A 273 16.44 -14.99 -18.71
CA ILE A 273 15.12 -14.52 -18.26
C ILE A 273 14.03 -15.48 -18.74
N LEU A 274 14.06 -15.85 -20.02
CA LEU A 274 13.11 -16.80 -20.62
C LEU A 274 13.16 -18.16 -19.90
N GLU A 275 14.34 -18.73 -19.74
CA GLU A 275 14.54 -20.01 -19.05
C GLU A 275 14.07 -19.95 -17.59
N TYR A 276 14.38 -18.85 -16.89
CA TYR A 276 13.92 -18.65 -15.51
C TYR A 276 12.39 -18.58 -15.42
N CYS A 277 11.72 -17.86 -16.33
CA CYS A 277 10.25 -17.79 -16.34
C CYS A 277 9.60 -19.14 -16.62
N LEU A 278 10.17 -19.93 -17.55
CA LEU A 278 9.66 -21.26 -17.90
C LEU A 278 9.89 -22.30 -16.81
N SER A 279 11.01 -22.24 -16.09
CA SER A 279 11.30 -23.14 -14.96
C SER A 279 10.47 -22.84 -13.71
N ASN A 280 9.87 -21.64 -13.63
CA ASN A 280 9.05 -21.19 -12.50
C ASN A 280 7.53 -21.34 -12.72
N LEU A 281 7.10 -22.10 -13.72
CA LEU A 281 5.67 -22.33 -13.99
C LEU A 281 4.98 -23.02 -12.79
N GLY A 282 4.04 -22.31 -12.16
CA GLY A 282 3.18 -22.82 -11.09
C GLY A 282 1.74 -23.08 -11.55
N LEU A 283 0.95 -23.77 -10.72
CA LEU A 283 -0.41 -24.21 -11.07
C LEU A 283 -1.54 -23.19 -10.77
N ALA A 284 -1.26 -21.99 -10.24
CA ALA A 284 -2.30 -21.07 -9.76
C ALA A 284 -2.03 -19.57 -10.05
N LEU A 285 -1.92 -19.20 -11.32
CA LEU A 285 -1.40 -17.89 -11.72
C LEU A 285 -2.21 -16.67 -11.24
N VAL A 286 -3.53 -16.73 -11.24
CA VAL A 286 -4.37 -15.58 -10.83
C VAL A 286 -4.28 -15.38 -9.32
N GLU A 287 -4.35 -16.46 -8.56
CA GLU A 287 -4.17 -16.46 -7.11
C GLU A 287 -2.75 -16.03 -6.73
N ASP A 288 -1.74 -16.41 -7.51
CA ASP A 288 -0.35 -15.96 -7.32
C ASP A 288 -0.24 -14.44 -7.51
N ILE A 289 -0.83 -13.87 -8.58
CA ILE A 289 -0.86 -12.41 -8.78
C ILE A 289 -1.55 -11.71 -7.60
N LEU A 290 -2.70 -12.22 -7.17
CA LEU A 290 -3.46 -11.62 -6.06
C LEU A 290 -2.68 -11.68 -4.74
N GLN A 291 -2.05 -12.82 -4.44
CA GLN A 291 -1.27 -13.00 -3.23
C GLN A 291 -0.01 -12.12 -3.25
N ASP A 292 0.65 -12.06 -4.40
CA ASP A 292 1.84 -11.26 -4.60
C ASP A 292 1.54 -9.76 -4.44
N LEU A 293 0.52 -9.25 -5.12
CA LEU A 293 0.06 -7.87 -4.96
C LEU A 293 -0.39 -7.58 -3.52
N SER A 294 -1.07 -8.51 -2.87
CA SER A 294 -1.50 -8.34 -1.47
C SER A 294 -0.32 -8.19 -0.52
N THR A 295 0.78 -8.89 -0.81
CA THR A 295 2.02 -8.84 -0.02
C THR A 295 2.84 -7.59 -0.37
N LEU A 296 2.90 -7.20 -1.64
CA LEU A 296 3.57 -5.99 -2.10
C LEU A 296 2.91 -4.72 -1.54
N HIS A 297 1.57 -4.71 -1.52
CA HIS A 297 0.75 -3.58 -1.11
C HIS A 297 0.90 -3.20 0.38
N ILE A 298 1.37 -4.13 1.22
CA ILE A 298 1.63 -3.89 2.65
C ILE A 298 3.10 -3.56 2.94
N GLN A 299 3.98 -3.54 1.93
CA GLN A 299 5.38 -3.20 2.14
C GLN A 299 5.50 -1.69 2.44
N PRO A 300 6.17 -1.27 3.52
CA PRO A 300 6.21 0.14 3.91
C PRO A 300 6.75 1.07 2.83
N ILE A 301 7.79 0.65 2.09
CA ILE A 301 8.37 1.45 1.00
C ILE A 301 7.38 1.63 -0.16
N ILE A 302 6.60 0.60 -0.45
CA ILE A 302 5.58 0.63 -1.50
C ILE A 302 4.43 1.54 -1.08
N MET A 303 3.94 1.39 0.16
CA MET A 303 2.91 2.25 0.72
C MET A 303 3.33 3.72 0.78
N ALA A 304 4.60 3.99 1.09
CA ALA A 304 5.11 5.36 1.15
C ALA A 304 5.28 6.01 -0.24
N SER A 305 5.29 5.22 -1.32
CA SER A 305 5.67 5.71 -2.66
C SER A 305 4.53 5.65 -3.68
N TYR A 306 3.72 4.59 -3.66
CA TYR A 306 2.77 4.28 -4.73
C TYR A 306 1.34 4.24 -4.24
N ARG A 307 0.43 4.88 -4.97
CA ARG A 307 -0.98 4.97 -4.62
C ARG A 307 -1.82 3.87 -5.27
N ARG A 308 -1.70 3.69 -6.58
CA ARG A 308 -2.56 2.79 -7.37
C ARG A 308 -1.87 1.45 -7.63
N PHE A 309 -2.66 0.40 -7.77
CA PHE A 309 -2.19 -0.96 -8.07
C PHE A 309 -3.08 -1.50 -9.16
N VAL A 310 -2.54 -1.53 -10.37
CA VAL A 310 -3.27 -1.77 -11.60
C VAL A 310 -2.83 -3.08 -12.21
N VAL A 311 -3.79 -3.97 -12.44
CA VAL A 311 -3.61 -5.23 -13.14
C VAL A 311 -4.23 -5.07 -14.53
N LEU A 312 -3.40 -5.18 -15.56
CA LEU A 312 -3.87 -5.26 -16.92
C LEU A 312 -4.32 -6.69 -17.21
N ALA A 313 -5.60 -6.82 -17.53
CA ALA A 313 -6.25 -8.09 -17.77
C ALA A 313 -6.94 -8.09 -19.14
N ASP A 314 -7.18 -9.28 -19.69
CA ASP A 314 -8.04 -9.38 -20.86
C ASP A 314 -9.51 -9.15 -20.51
N ASP A 315 -10.32 -8.72 -21.47
CA ASP A 315 -11.78 -8.56 -21.34
C ASP A 315 -12.47 -9.83 -20.82
N THR A 316 -11.98 -11.02 -21.21
CA THR A 316 -12.52 -12.28 -20.72
C THR A 316 -12.22 -12.52 -19.24
N GLU A 317 -11.10 -12.00 -18.75
CA GLU A 317 -10.69 -12.06 -17.34
C GLU A 317 -11.30 -10.94 -16.49
N LEU A 318 -11.86 -9.88 -17.10
CA LEU A 318 -12.63 -8.87 -16.36
C LEU A 318 -13.85 -9.47 -15.64
N LYS A 319 -14.31 -10.65 -16.04
CA LYS A 319 -15.30 -11.43 -15.26
C LYS A 319 -14.78 -11.81 -13.87
N PHE A 320 -13.46 -11.93 -13.71
CA PHE A 320 -12.77 -12.12 -12.43
C PHE A 320 -12.34 -10.79 -11.78
N SER A 321 -12.61 -9.63 -12.39
CA SER A 321 -12.27 -8.31 -11.81
C SER A 321 -12.84 -8.13 -10.42
N GLU A 322 -13.99 -8.75 -10.10
CA GLU A 322 -14.56 -8.74 -8.76
C GLU A 322 -13.63 -9.35 -7.70
N ARG A 323 -12.80 -10.33 -8.05
CA ARG A 323 -11.79 -10.89 -7.13
C ARG A 323 -10.71 -9.86 -6.82
N PHE A 324 -10.21 -9.17 -7.85
CA PHE A 324 -9.23 -8.09 -7.71
C PHE A 324 -9.80 -6.90 -6.92
N LYS A 325 -11.02 -6.46 -7.23
CA LYS A 325 -11.70 -5.36 -6.53
C LYS A 325 -11.93 -5.67 -5.06
N ARG A 326 -12.35 -6.90 -4.72
CA ARG A 326 -12.49 -7.36 -3.31
C ARG A 326 -11.17 -7.35 -2.56
N LYS A 327 -10.05 -7.41 -3.28
CA LYS A 327 -8.68 -7.31 -2.77
C LYS A 327 -8.08 -5.90 -2.93
N GLY A 328 -8.91 -4.91 -3.26
CA GLY A 328 -8.50 -3.52 -3.34
C GLY A 328 -7.63 -3.19 -4.56
N PHE A 329 -7.60 -4.03 -5.59
CA PHE A 329 -6.83 -3.81 -6.81
C PHE A 329 -7.71 -3.33 -7.97
N GLU A 330 -7.13 -2.51 -8.83
CA GLU A 330 -7.74 -2.10 -10.08
C GLU A 330 -7.44 -3.16 -11.14
N CYS A 331 -8.46 -3.65 -11.84
CA CYS A 331 -8.32 -4.63 -12.92
C CYS A 331 -9.00 -4.05 -14.14
N ILE A 332 -8.22 -3.67 -15.15
CA ILE A 332 -8.68 -2.93 -16.33
C ILE A 332 -8.04 -3.49 -17.60
N PRO A 333 -8.70 -3.38 -18.76
CA PRO A 333 -8.07 -3.73 -20.03
C PRO A 333 -7.01 -2.71 -20.41
N VAL A 334 -6.00 -3.14 -21.17
CA VAL A 334 -4.84 -2.31 -21.57
C VAL A 334 -5.26 -1.02 -22.29
N GLN A 335 -6.39 -1.04 -23.01
CA GLN A 335 -6.91 0.12 -23.74
C GLN A 335 -7.50 1.21 -22.82
N GLN A 336 -7.93 0.85 -21.61
CA GLN A 336 -8.54 1.79 -20.67
C GLN A 336 -7.51 2.52 -19.79
N VAL A 337 -6.22 2.17 -19.90
CA VAL A 337 -5.16 2.91 -19.22
C VAL A 337 -4.92 4.21 -19.96
N ASN A 338 -5.57 5.28 -19.52
CA ASN A 338 -5.37 6.61 -20.09
C ASN A 338 -3.92 7.07 -19.83
N SER A 339 -3.29 7.71 -20.81
CA SER A 339 -1.99 8.35 -20.60
C SER A 339 -2.06 9.43 -19.52
N LEU A 340 -3.20 10.11 -19.38
CA LEU A 340 -3.46 11.13 -18.35
C LEU A 340 -3.47 10.58 -16.92
N ASP A 341 -3.82 9.31 -16.73
CA ASP A 341 -3.70 8.62 -15.44
C ASP A 341 -2.22 8.41 -15.04
N LEU A 342 -1.35 8.48 -16.04
CA LEU A 342 0.11 8.46 -15.95
C LEU A 342 0.67 9.88 -16.17
N VAL A 343 -0.07 10.95 -15.90
CA VAL A 343 0.48 12.32 -15.89
C VAL A 343 0.41 12.83 -14.46
N TYR A 344 1.47 13.52 -14.03
CA TYR A 344 1.58 14.16 -12.72
C TYR A 344 0.27 14.85 -12.28
N PRO A 345 -0.10 14.79 -10.99
CA PRO A 345 -0.98 15.79 -10.41
C PRO A 345 -0.25 17.13 -10.59
N THR A 346 -0.72 17.94 -11.54
CA THR A 346 -0.33 19.33 -11.60
C THR A 346 -0.98 19.98 -10.39
N ASN A 347 -0.18 20.31 -9.38
CA ASN A 347 -0.61 21.08 -8.21
C ASN A 347 -1.16 22.44 -8.64
#